data_AF-A0A3M1P1Y3-F1
#
_entry.id   AF-A0A3M1P1Y3-F1
#
_cell.length_a   1.000
_cell.length_b   1.000
_cell.length_c   1.000
_cell.angle_alpha   90.00
_cell.angle_beta   90.00
_cell.angle_gamma   90.00
#
_symmetry.space_group_name_H-M   'P 1'
#
loop_
_entity.id
_entity.type
_entity.pdbx_description
1 polymer ?
#
loop_
_entity_poly.entity_id
_entity_poly.type
_entity_poly.pdbx_seq_one_letter_code
_entity_poly.pdbx_strand_id
1 'polypeptide(L)'
;MKFLSRLLATGGLVGYIPFAPGTFGSIVGVVAYWLIPASDSVYFLPLVLLFFILGSLAATQVEKLSQIKDNQIIVIDEIIGVWVSLAFFPKELKWLAIGLIIFRLFDIIKLYPA
;
A
#
# COMPACT_ATOMS: atom_id res chain seq x y z
N MET A 1 -17.65 11.34 4.41
CA MET A 1 -16.95 10.77 3.22
C MET A 1 -15.53 11.31 3.06
N LYS A 2 -15.29 12.62 3.02
CA LYS A 2 -13.94 13.21 2.77
C LYS A 2 -12.83 12.74 3.72
N PHE A 3 -13.11 12.64 5.03
CA PHE A 3 -12.12 12.19 6.01
C PHE A 3 -11.72 10.73 5.84
N LEU A 4 -12.69 9.83 5.64
CA LEU A 4 -12.44 8.41 5.45
C LEU A 4 -11.61 8.14 4.18
N SER A 5 -11.92 8.84 3.07
CA SER A 5 -11.12 8.75 1.84
C SER A 5 -9.68 9.20 2.07
N ARG A 6 -9.45 10.27 2.85
CA ARG A 6 -8.10 10.70 3.22
C ARG A 6 -7.39 9.65 4.06
N LEU A 7 -8.03 9.13 5.10
CA LEU A 7 -7.44 8.08 5.93
C LEU A 7 -7.03 6.86 5.10
N LEU A 8 -7.92 6.38 4.23
CA LEU A 8 -7.65 5.19 3.44
C LEU A 8 -6.56 5.44 2.39
N ALA A 9 -6.69 6.49 1.58
CA ALA A 9 -5.74 6.79 0.52
C ALA A 9 -4.33 7.08 1.05
N THR A 10 -4.21 7.69 2.23
CA THR A 10 -2.91 8.07 2.82
C THR A 10 -2.34 7.02 3.79
N GLY A 11 -2.93 5.82 3.86
CA GLY A 11 -2.44 4.77 4.76
C GLY A 11 -2.50 5.16 6.24
N GLY A 12 -3.56 5.86 6.66
CA GLY A 12 -3.72 6.36 8.03
C GLY A 12 -2.96 7.66 8.30
N LEU A 13 -2.91 8.58 7.34
CA LEU A 13 -2.16 9.84 7.37
C LEU A 13 -0.64 9.71 7.24
N VAL A 14 -0.13 8.49 7.06
CA VAL A 14 1.30 8.22 6.88
C VAL A 14 1.85 8.84 5.59
N GLY A 15 1.01 8.95 4.55
CA GLY A 15 1.37 9.64 3.32
C GLY A 15 1.69 11.14 3.48
N TYR A 16 1.42 11.76 4.63
CA TYR A 16 1.87 13.13 4.91
C TYR A 16 3.32 13.24 5.39
N ILE A 17 4.05 12.12 5.55
CA ILE A 17 5.46 12.17 5.92
C ILE A 17 6.28 12.76 4.75
N PRO A 18 7.05 13.84 4.98
CA PRO A 18 7.56 14.68 3.89
C PRO A 18 8.72 14.10 3.09
N PHE A 19 9.46 13.11 3.62
CA PHE A 19 10.76 12.71 3.08
C PHE A 19 10.82 11.34 2.39
N ALA A 20 9.69 10.62 2.27
CA ALA A 20 9.47 9.43 1.41
C ALA A 20 8.11 8.78 1.74
N PRO A 21 6.97 9.42 1.43
CA PRO A 21 5.66 8.92 1.84
C PRO A 21 5.42 7.47 1.40
N GLY A 22 5.79 7.09 0.17
CA GLY A 22 5.67 5.72 -0.33
C GLY A 22 6.49 4.68 0.45
N THR A 23 7.67 5.04 0.98
CA THR A 23 8.47 4.15 1.85
C THR A 23 7.73 3.87 3.16
N PHE A 24 7.18 4.91 3.79
CA PHE A 24 6.41 4.71 5.01
C PHE A 24 5.09 3.98 4.74
N GLY A 25 4.44 4.25 3.61
CA GLY A 25 3.27 3.48 3.14
C GLY A 25 3.59 1.99 2.99
N SER A 26 4.72 1.66 2.37
CA SER A 26 5.17 0.26 2.23
C SER A 26 5.49 -0.39 3.58
N ILE A 27 6.12 0.34 4.51
CA ILE A 27 6.35 -0.14 5.88
C ILE A 27 5.02 -0.41 6.60
N VAL A 28 4.04 0.49 6.49
CA VAL A 28 2.69 0.26 7.00
C VAL A 28 2.08 -1.00 6.37
N GLY A 29 2.26 -1.20 5.06
CA GLY A 29 1.84 -2.40 4.36
C GLY A 29 2.41 -3.68 4.98
N VAL A 30 3.73 -3.71 5.24
CA VAL A 30 4.40 -4.85 5.89
C VAL A 30 3.88 -5.09 7.30
N VAL A 31 3.77 -4.03 8.11
CA VAL A 31 3.28 -4.12 9.49
C VAL A 31 1.84 -4.63 9.51
N ALA A 32 0.98 -4.10 8.65
CA ALA A 32 -0.41 -4.55 8.53
C ALA A 32 -0.48 -6.02 8.07
N TYR A 33 0.32 -6.41 7.08
CA TYR A 33 0.42 -7.79 6.63
C TYR A 33 0.84 -8.72 7.77
N TRP A 34 1.86 -8.36 8.55
CA TRP A 34 2.34 -9.16 9.68
C TRP A 34 1.28 -9.35 10.78
N LEU A 35 0.52 -8.29 11.07
CA LEU A 35 -0.51 -8.30 12.12
C LEU A 35 -1.81 -9.04 11.73
N ILE A 36 -2.15 -9.11 10.45
CA ILE A 36 -3.37 -9.79 9.98
C ILE A 36 -3.15 -11.31 10.04
N PRO A 37 -3.86 -12.10 10.87
CA PRO A 37 -3.50 -13.49 11.14
C PRO A 37 -3.51 -14.46 9.95
N ALA A 38 -4.33 -14.21 8.91
CA ALA A 38 -4.45 -15.09 7.75
C ALA A 38 -3.85 -14.49 6.45
N SER A 39 -2.94 -13.52 6.57
CA SER A 39 -2.37 -12.79 5.43
C SER A 39 -1.43 -13.60 4.53
N ASP A 40 -0.88 -14.70 5.04
CA ASP A 40 -0.06 -15.69 4.33
C ASP A 40 -0.88 -16.81 3.68
N SER A 41 -2.21 -16.67 3.67
CA SER A 41 -3.14 -17.62 3.08
C SER A 41 -3.88 -17.03 1.88
N VAL A 42 -4.36 -17.90 0.97
CA VAL A 42 -5.20 -17.51 -0.16
C VAL A 42 -6.47 -16.75 0.27
N TYR A 43 -6.95 -16.98 1.49
CA TYR A 43 -8.09 -16.27 2.07
C TYR A 43 -7.82 -14.78 2.32
N PHE A 44 -6.58 -14.31 2.17
CA PHE A 44 -6.23 -12.90 2.23
C PHE A 44 -6.60 -12.14 0.95
N LEU A 45 -6.64 -12.80 -0.21
CA LEU A 45 -6.88 -12.14 -1.50
C LEU A 45 -8.20 -11.34 -1.58
N PRO A 46 -9.34 -11.80 -1.02
CA PRO A 46 -10.56 -11.00 -0.98
C PRO A 46 -10.37 -9.67 -0.22
N LEU A 47 -9.57 -9.67 0.85
CA LEU A 47 -9.25 -8.45 1.59
C LEU A 47 -8.38 -7.51 0.78
N VAL A 48 -7.37 -8.04 0.09
CA VAL A 48 -6.53 -7.25 -0.84
C VAL A 48 -7.39 -6.62 -1.93
N LEU A 49 -8.30 -7.39 -2.54
CA LEU A 49 -9.21 -6.90 -3.57
C LEU A 49 -10.16 -5.82 -3.04
N LEU A 50 -10.71 -6.02 -1.85
CA LEU A 50 -11.56 -5.02 -1.18
C LEU A 50 -10.80 -3.71 -0.98
N PHE A 51 -9.58 -3.77 -0.44
CA PHE A 51 -8.74 -2.59 -0.23
C PHE A 51 -8.30 -1.95 -1.54
N PHE A 52 -8.07 -2.73 -2.60
CA PHE A 52 -7.79 -2.19 -3.93
C PHE A 52 -8.96 -1.38 -4.48
N ILE A 53 -10.19 -1.91 -4.40
CA ILE A 53 -11.39 -1.20 -4.88
C ILE A 53 -11.62 0.05 -4.03
N LEU A 54 -11.67 -0.07 -2.71
CA LEU A 54 -11.93 1.06 -1.82
C LEU A 54 -10.80 2.09 -1.87
N GLY A 55 -9.55 1.64 -1.96
CA GLY A 55 -8.35 2.45 -2.07
C GLY A 55 -8.32 3.25 -3.36
N SER A 56 -8.64 2.65 -4.50
CA SER A 56 -8.74 3.34 -5.79
C SER A 56 -9.83 4.44 -5.79
N LEU A 57 -11.00 4.13 -5.21
CA LEU A 57 -12.06 5.12 -5.04
C LEU A 57 -11.64 6.27 -4.10
N ALA A 58 -10.95 5.95 -3.00
CA ALA A 58 -10.44 6.92 -2.05
C ALA A 58 -9.34 7.80 -2.67
N ALA A 59 -8.40 7.21 -3.42
CA ALA A 59 -7.35 7.92 -4.15
C ALA A 59 -7.97 8.93 -5.14
N THR A 60 -8.88 8.46 -6.00
CA THR A 60 -9.62 9.32 -6.95
C THR A 60 -10.31 10.48 -6.23
N GLN A 61 -10.91 10.22 -5.07
CA GLN A 61 -11.57 11.26 -4.28
C GLN A 61 -10.57 12.25 -3.68
N VAL A 62 -9.41 11.79 -3.20
CA VAL A 62 -8.35 12.64 -2.66
C VAL A 62 -7.74 13.52 -3.73
N GLU A 63 -7.44 13.00 -4.91
CA GLU A 63 -6.94 13.78 -6.05
C GLU A 63 -7.91 14.91 -6.43
N LYS A 64 -9.21 14.59 -6.52
CA LYS A 64 -10.26 15.59 -6.77
C LYS A 64 -10.34 16.64 -5.66
N LEU A 65 -10.09 16.28 -4.40
CA LEU A 65 -10.13 17.22 -3.28
C LEU A 65 -8.86 18.08 -3.19
N SER A 66 -7.69 17.54 -3.56
CA SER A 66 -6.43 18.28 -3.57
C SER A 66 -6.20 19.06 -4.85
N GLN A 67 -6.92 18.76 -5.93
CA GLN A 67 -6.67 19.31 -7.28
C GLN A 67 -5.24 19.03 -7.76
N ILE A 68 -4.68 17.90 -7.32
CA ILE A 68 -3.34 17.42 -7.65
C ILE A 68 -3.52 16.00 -8.13
N LYS A 69 -3.15 15.76 -9.39
CA LYS A 69 -3.10 14.43 -9.99
C LYS A 69 -1.85 13.71 -9.52
N ASP A 70 -1.93 12.39 -9.31
CA ASP A 70 -0.81 11.55 -8.87
C ASP A 70 -0.17 12.10 -7.58
N ASN A 71 -1.03 12.48 -6.63
CA ASN A 71 -0.62 13.13 -5.40
C ASN A 71 0.21 12.18 -4.53
N GLN A 72 1.46 12.55 -4.23
CA GLN A 72 2.45 11.73 -3.50
C GLN A 72 2.01 11.33 -2.08
N ILE A 73 0.98 11.97 -1.52
CA ILE A 73 0.42 11.57 -0.21
C ILE A 73 -0.45 10.32 -0.30
N ILE A 74 -0.90 9.95 -1.50
CA ILE A 74 -1.66 8.73 -1.72
C ILE A 74 -0.64 7.60 -1.71
N VAL A 75 -0.76 6.72 -0.72
CA VAL A 75 0.19 5.63 -0.47
C VAL A 75 -0.48 4.26 -0.33
N ILE A 76 -1.75 4.17 -0.73
CA ILE A 76 -2.57 2.97 -0.56
C ILE A 76 -2.16 1.88 -1.56
N ASP A 77 -1.68 2.28 -2.73
CA ASP A 77 -1.09 1.41 -3.76
C ASP A 77 0.20 0.75 -3.27
N GLU A 78 1.00 1.40 -2.46
CA GLU A 78 2.20 0.84 -1.82
C GLU A 78 1.84 -0.21 -0.78
N ILE A 79 0.80 0.05 0.02
CA ILE A 79 0.27 -0.92 1.00
C ILE A 79 -0.21 -2.18 0.27
N ILE A 80 -1.04 -2.01 -0.76
CA ILE A 80 -1.60 -3.11 -1.55
C ILE A 80 -0.50 -3.85 -2.31
N GLY A 81 0.46 -3.13 -2.88
CA GLY A 81 1.57 -3.72 -3.63
C GLY A 81 2.46 -4.61 -2.75
N VAL A 82 2.73 -4.17 -1.51
CA VAL A 82 3.41 -5.01 -0.51
C VAL A 82 2.57 -6.24 -0.16
N TRP A 83 1.26 -6.09 0.05
CA TRP A 83 0.36 -7.21 0.36
C TRP A 83 0.35 -8.24 -0.75
N VAL A 84 0.25 -7.82 -2.01
CA VAL A 84 0.31 -8.73 -3.17
C VAL A 84 1.67 -9.42 -3.24
N SER A 85 2.76 -8.69 -3.00
CA SER A 85 4.12 -9.25 -3.01
C SER A 85 4.34 -10.32 -1.94
N LEU A 86 3.63 -10.22 -0.81
CA LEU A 86 3.78 -11.10 0.35
C LEU A 86 2.68 -12.17 0.48
N ALA A 87 1.56 -12.10 -0.25
CA ALA A 87 0.33 -12.88 -0.03
C ALA A 87 0.48 -14.41 0.09
N PHE A 88 1.63 -14.98 -0.27
CA PHE A 88 1.92 -16.41 -0.21
C PHE A 88 3.25 -16.75 0.49
N PHE A 89 3.84 -15.78 1.20
CA PHE A 89 5.09 -15.97 1.93
C PHE A 89 4.85 -16.11 3.43
N PRO A 90 5.63 -16.92 4.14
CA PRO A 90 5.56 -17.01 5.60
C PRO A 90 5.83 -15.64 6.25
N LYS A 91 5.23 -15.39 7.41
CA LYS A 91 5.38 -14.14 8.18
C LYS A 91 6.69 -14.05 8.97
N GLU A 92 7.75 -14.59 8.42
CA GLU A 92 9.08 -14.50 8.99
C GLU A 92 9.72 -13.17 8.57
N LEU A 93 10.49 -12.56 9.48
CA LEU A 93 11.14 -11.26 9.25
C LEU A 93 11.96 -11.23 7.95
N LYS A 94 12.58 -12.35 7.57
CA LYS A 94 13.31 -12.52 6.32
C LYS A 94 12.44 -12.23 5.09
N TRP A 95 11.26 -12.84 5.01
CA TRP A 95 10.36 -12.67 3.87
C TRP A 95 9.71 -11.29 3.86
N LEU A 96 9.35 -10.76 5.03
CA LEU A 96 8.84 -9.38 5.15
C LEU A 96 9.86 -8.35 4.63
N ALA A 97 11.14 -8.49 5.02
CA ALA A 97 12.20 -7.60 4.57
C ALA A 97 12.49 -7.75 3.07
N ILE A 98 12.56 -8.98 2.56
CA ILE A 98 12.75 -9.25 1.13
C ILE A 98 11.60 -8.67 0.32
N GLY A 99 10.34 -8.92 0.71
CA GLY A 99 9.16 -8.40 0.03
C GLY A 99 9.15 -6.87 0.00
N LEU A 100 9.47 -6.21 1.12
CA LEU A 100 9.59 -4.75 1.18
C LEU A 100 10.64 -4.22 0.20
N ILE A 101 11.86 -4.78 0.25
CA ILE A 101 12.98 -4.31 -0.58
C ILE A 101 12.69 -4.54 -2.06
N ILE A 102 12.25 -5.74 -2.43
CA ILE A 102 11.97 -6.10 -3.82
C ILE A 102 10.81 -5.27 -4.36
N PHE A 103 9.71 -5.13 -3.60
CA PHE A 103 8.59 -4.29 -4.01
C PHE A 103 9.03 -2.85 -4.27
N ARG A 104 9.73 -2.22 -3.31
CA ARG A 104 10.21 -0.84 -3.48
C ARG A 104 11.18 -0.70 -4.64
N LEU A 105 12.04 -1.69 -4.85
CA LEU A 105 12.98 -1.69 -5.96
C LEU A 105 12.23 -1.63 -7.31
N PHE A 106 11.24 -2.49 -7.51
CA PHE A 106 10.47 -2.51 -8.75
C PHE A 106 9.55 -1.29 -8.90
N ASP A 107 8.91 -0.84 -7.83
CA ASP A 107 8.04 0.34 -7.82
C ASP A 107 8.79 1.64 -8.15
N ILE A 108 10.04 1.77 -7.66
CA ILE A 108 10.88 2.95 -7.93
C ILE A 108 11.49 2.86 -9.33
N ILE A 109 11.99 1.69 -9.74
CA ILE A 109 12.73 1.56 -11.01
C ILE A 109 11.79 1.63 -12.22
N LYS A 110 10.57 1.08 -12.12
CA LYS A 110 9.58 1.00 -13.23
C LYS A 110 10.21 0.50 -14.54
N LEU A 111 10.64 -0.77 -14.54
CA LEU A 111 11.24 -1.40 -15.73
C LEU A 111 10.20 -1.52 -16.85
N TYR A 112 10.57 -1.11 -18.06
CA TYR A 112 9.75 -1.25 -19.27
C TYR A 112 9.19 -2.68 -19.42
N PRO A 113 7.89 -2.88 -19.75
CA PRO A 113 6.91 -1.90 -20.22
C PRO A 113 6.04 -1.28 -19.11
N ALA A 114 6.47 -1.36 -17.84
CA ALA A 114 5.73 -0.82 -16.70
C ALA A 114 5.59 0.71 -16.75
#